data_AF-A0A914YKW9-F1
#
_entry.id   AF-A0A914YKW9-F1
#
_cell.length_a   1.000
_cell.length_b   1.000
_cell.length_c   1.000
_cell.angle_alpha   90.00
_cell.angle_beta   90.00
_cell.angle_gamma   90.00
#
_symmetry.space_group_name_H-M   'P 1'
#
loop_
_entity.id
_entity.type
_entity.pdbx_description
1 polymer ?
#
loop_
_entity_poly.entity_id
_entity_poly.type
_entity_poly.pdbx_seq_one_letter_code
_entity_poly.pdbx_strand_id
1 'polypeptide(L)'
;MITTLQKTNLVPGAEDALVYTTITGAIGMFVPFVSRDEYELFQTLEMHMRVEFPPLCGRDHLAYRSFYAPIKNVVDGDMCEQYGMVEALKQREIGENLGRKATEVAKKLEDMRTRYAF
;
A
#
# COMPACT_ATOMS: atom_id res chain seq x y z
N MET A 1 -18.44 -1.87 2.75
CA MET A 1 -18.72 -2.23 4.16
C MET A 1 -18.02 -3.54 4.47
N ILE A 2 -17.22 -3.58 5.53
CA ILE A 2 -16.55 -4.80 6.01
C ILE A 2 -17.61 -5.69 6.68
N THR A 3 -17.64 -6.97 6.34
CA THR A 3 -18.58 -7.98 6.88
C THR A 3 -17.92 -8.94 7.86
N THR A 4 -16.64 -9.26 7.63
CA THR A 4 -15.86 -10.16 8.48
C THR A 4 -14.45 -9.61 8.62
N LEU A 5 -13.84 -9.83 9.78
CA LEU A 5 -12.47 -9.46 10.09
C LEU A 5 -11.84 -10.60 10.90
N GLN A 6 -10.71 -11.14 10.43
CA GLN A 6 -10.05 -12.28 11.04
C GLN A 6 -8.53 -12.13 10.99
N LYS A 7 -7.87 -12.32 12.14
CA LYS A 7 -6.41 -12.44 12.18
C LYS A 7 -6.03 -13.87 11.81
N THR A 8 -5.27 -14.04 10.73
CA THR A 8 -4.82 -15.34 10.23
C THR A 8 -3.63 -15.17 9.29
N ASN A 9 -2.93 -16.25 9.00
CA ASN A 9 -2.01 -16.38 7.88
C ASN A 9 -2.74 -17.00 6.67
N LEU A 10 -2.44 -16.53 5.46
CA LEU A 10 -3.09 -16.97 4.22
C LEU A 10 -2.37 -18.16 3.57
N VAL A 11 -1.06 -18.27 3.76
CA VAL A 11 -0.25 -19.37 3.24
C VAL A 11 0.62 -19.96 4.35
N PRO A 12 0.94 -21.27 4.31
CA PRO A 12 1.85 -21.87 5.28
C PRO A 12 3.21 -21.15 5.30
N GLY A 13 3.62 -20.69 6.47
CA GLY A 13 4.89 -19.98 6.66
C GLY A 13 4.83 -18.46 6.46
N ALA A 14 3.71 -17.89 6.02
CA ALA A 14 3.52 -16.44 6.01
C ALA A 14 3.25 -15.89 7.42
N GLU A 15 3.52 -14.60 7.57
CA GLU A 15 3.22 -13.86 8.79
C GLU A 15 1.71 -13.63 8.97
N ASP A 16 1.30 -13.42 10.21
CA ASP A 16 -0.10 -13.10 10.54
C ASP A 16 -0.48 -11.73 9.97
N ALA A 17 -1.64 -11.67 9.31
CA ALA A 17 -2.26 -10.44 8.87
C ALA A 17 -3.72 -10.37 9.33
N LEU A 18 -4.31 -9.18 9.27
CA LEU A 18 -5.73 -8.99 9.55
C LEU A 18 -6.49 -9.00 8.23
N VAL A 19 -7.08 -10.13 7.89
CA VAL A 19 -7.85 -10.33 6.65
C VAL A 19 -9.28 -9.86 6.86
N TYR A 20 -9.84 -9.15 5.88
CA TYR A 20 -11.22 -8.70 5.90
C TYR A 20 -11.95 -9.03 4.60
N THR A 21 -13.25 -9.26 4.72
CA THR A 21 -14.17 -9.39 3.58
C THR A 21 -15.16 -8.25 3.57
N THR A 22 -15.69 -7.91 2.40
CA THR A 22 -16.69 -6.85 2.24
C THR A 22 -17.97 -7.36 1.61
N ILE A 23 -19.06 -6.64 1.80
CA ILE A 23 -20.38 -6.98 1.22
C ILE A 23 -20.36 -6.98 -0.32
N THR A 24 -19.45 -6.22 -0.94
CA THR A 24 -19.29 -6.13 -2.40
C THR A 24 -18.31 -7.16 -2.95
N GLY A 25 -17.88 -8.15 -2.15
CA GLY A 25 -17.04 -9.26 -2.59
C GLY A 25 -15.53 -8.99 -2.56
N ALA A 26 -15.08 -7.79 -2.16
CA ALA A 26 -13.65 -7.54 -1.98
C ALA A 26 -13.12 -8.30 -0.75
N ILE A 27 -11.96 -8.94 -0.92
CA ILE A 27 -11.15 -9.56 0.13
C ILE A 27 -9.86 -8.75 0.20
N GLY A 28 -9.55 -8.21 1.37
CA GLY A 28 -8.35 -7.41 1.58
C GLY A 28 -7.67 -7.76 2.89
N MET A 29 -6.54 -7.13 3.15
CA MET A 29 -5.76 -7.37 4.36
C MET A 29 -5.10 -6.11 4.90
N PHE A 30 -4.96 -6.03 6.23
CA PHE A 30 -4.02 -5.12 6.87
C PHE A 30 -2.79 -5.90 7.28
N VAL A 31 -1.63 -5.45 6.80
CA VAL A 31 -0.33 -6.04 7.10
C VAL A 31 0.44 -5.11 8.06
N PRO A 32 1.09 -5.65 9.11
CA PRO A 32 1.95 -4.85 9.95
C PRO A 32 3.28 -4.53 9.24
N PHE A 33 3.85 -3.37 9.54
CA PHE A 33 5.22 -3.05 9.14
C PHE A 33 6.20 -3.66 10.14
N VAL A 34 7.33 -4.22 9.67
CA VAL A 34 8.32 -4.84 10.56
C VAL A 34 9.22 -3.80 11.25
N SER A 35 9.33 -2.62 10.67
CA SER A 35 10.12 -1.52 11.22
C SER A 35 9.48 -0.17 10.92
N ARG A 36 9.86 0.83 11.71
CA ARG A 36 9.46 2.23 11.47
C ARG A 36 10.00 2.75 10.14
N ASP A 37 11.22 2.37 9.76
CA ASP A 37 11.82 2.76 8.50
C ASP A 37 11.03 2.21 7.29
N GLU A 38 10.50 0.98 7.40
CA GLU A 38 9.63 0.41 6.37
C GLU A 38 8.32 1.20 6.27
N TYR A 39 7.71 1.54 7.42
CA TYR A 39 6.52 2.40 7.44
C TYR A 39 6.77 3.77 6.79
N GLU A 40 7.85 4.46 7.15
CA GLU A 40 8.19 5.79 6.63
C GLU A 40 8.49 5.75 5.12
N LEU A 41 9.13 4.68 4.63
CA LEU A 41 9.35 4.46 3.20
C LEU A 41 8.03 4.34 2.44
N PHE A 42 7.12 3.47 2.89
CA PHE A 42 5.82 3.27 2.23
C PHE A 42 4.91 4.49 2.36
N GLN A 43 4.94 5.20 3.50
CA GLN A 43 4.22 6.46 3.67
C GLN A 43 4.70 7.53 2.69
N THR A 44 6.01 7.63 2.48
CA THR A 44 6.58 8.60 1.52
C THR A 44 6.28 8.19 0.08
N LEU A 45 6.32 6.88 -0.23
CA LEU A 45 5.90 6.36 -1.53
C LEU A 45 4.43 6.70 -1.83
N GLU A 46 3.52 6.46 -0.88
CA GLU A 46 2.10 6.82 -1.02
C GLU A 46 1.93 8.32 -1.29
N MET A 47 2.68 9.18 -0.61
CA MET A 47 2.66 10.62 -0.85
C MET A 47 3.02 10.97 -2.30
N HIS A 48 4.09 10.38 -2.85
CA HIS A 48 4.45 10.57 -4.25
C HIS A 48 3.38 10.04 -5.20
N MET A 49 2.85 8.84 -4.93
CA MET A 49 1.83 8.22 -5.78
C MET A 49 0.55 9.06 -5.86
N ARG A 50 0.15 9.75 -4.78
CA ARG A 50 -1.01 10.65 -4.79
C ARG A 50 -0.88 11.81 -5.79
N VAL A 51 0.34 12.22 -6.10
CA VAL A 51 0.62 13.29 -7.07
C VAL A 51 0.78 12.73 -8.47
N GLU A 52 1.57 11.65 -8.62
CA GLU A 52 1.94 11.11 -9.93
C GLU A 52 0.85 10.23 -10.55
N PHE A 53 -0.01 9.63 -9.73
CA PHE A 53 -1.11 8.76 -10.18
C PHE A 53 -2.41 9.08 -9.41
N PRO A 54 -2.97 10.29 -9.56
CA PRO A 54 -4.13 10.71 -8.78
C PRO A 54 -5.38 9.89 -9.13
N PRO A 55 -6.38 9.79 -8.22
CA PRO A 55 -7.60 9.05 -8.50
C PRO A 55 -8.33 9.56 -9.75
N LEU A 56 -8.66 8.63 -10.65
CA LEU A 56 -9.20 8.92 -12.00
C LEU A 56 -10.45 9.82 -12.00
N CYS A 57 -11.31 9.68 -10.99
CA CYS A 57 -12.55 10.46 -10.88
C CYS A 57 -12.36 11.84 -10.21
N GLY A 58 -11.13 12.32 -10.08
CA GLY A 58 -10.81 13.64 -9.53
C GLY A 58 -11.03 13.76 -8.02
N ARG A 59 -11.21 12.63 -7.31
CA ARG A 59 -11.34 12.63 -5.84
C ARG A 59 -9.96 12.77 -5.22
N ASP A 60 -9.83 13.62 -4.21
CA ASP A 60 -8.62 13.62 -3.37
C ASP A 60 -8.50 12.31 -2.58
N HIS A 61 -7.34 11.65 -2.69
CA HIS A 61 -7.10 10.34 -2.08
C HIS A 61 -7.18 10.38 -0.56
N LEU A 62 -6.58 11.40 0.07
CA LEU A 62 -6.54 11.52 1.52
C LEU A 62 -7.94 11.79 2.09
N ALA A 63 -8.71 12.65 1.42
CA ALA A 63 -10.11 12.89 1.73
C ALA A 63 -10.99 11.65 1.51
N TYR A 64 -10.70 10.84 0.49
CA TYR A 64 -11.39 9.56 0.27
C TYR A 64 -11.13 8.57 1.40
N ARG A 65 -9.86 8.36 1.80
CA ARG A 65 -9.51 7.45 2.90
C ARG A 65 -9.90 8.01 4.28
N SER A 66 -10.10 9.33 4.39
CA SER A 66 -10.56 10.01 5.60
C SER A 66 -12.06 10.36 5.57
N PHE A 67 -12.89 9.57 4.87
CA PHE A 67 -14.29 9.93 4.58
C PHE A 67 -15.13 10.28 5.82
N TYR A 68 -15.01 9.48 6.89
CA TYR A 68 -15.75 9.68 8.15
C TYR A 68 -14.84 10.09 9.32
N ALA A 69 -13.60 9.62 9.33
CA ALA A 69 -12.61 9.94 10.36
C ALA A 69 -11.23 10.08 9.70
N PRO A 70 -10.34 10.96 10.20
CA PRO A 70 -8.99 11.08 9.66
C PRO A 70 -8.23 9.75 9.69
N ILE A 71 -7.57 9.41 8.57
CA ILE A 71 -6.69 8.24 8.52
C ILE A 71 -5.57 8.38 9.57
N LYS A 72 -5.23 7.28 10.24
CA LYS A 72 -4.19 7.26 11.27
C LYS A 72 -3.38 5.96 11.18
N ASN A 73 -2.07 6.09 10.99
CA ASN A 73 -1.10 4.98 10.98
C ASN A 73 -1.43 3.84 10.00
N VAL A 74 -2.02 4.18 8.84
CA VAL A 74 -2.30 3.24 7.75
C VAL A 74 -1.78 3.85 6.45
N VAL A 75 -1.15 3.02 5.62
CA VAL A 75 -0.72 3.37 4.26
C VAL A 75 -1.57 2.58 3.28
N ASP A 76 -2.04 3.24 2.21
CA ASP A 76 -2.82 2.58 1.17
C ASP A 76 -1.93 1.77 0.21
N GLY A 77 -1.84 0.47 0.44
CA GLY A 77 -1.07 -0.45 -0.40
C GLY A 77 -1.53 -0.46 -1.86
N ASP A 78 -2.83 -0.38 -2.13
CA ASP A 78 -3.39 -0.36 -3.49
C ASP A 78 -2.91 0.87 -4.28
N MET A 79 -2.66 1.98 -3.58
CA MET A 79 -2.09 3.19 -4.15
C MET A 79 -0.60 3.02 -4.44
N CYS A 80 0.15 2.42 -3.51
CA CYS A 80 1.58 2.17 -3.68
C CYS A 80 1.86 1.17 -4.82
N GLU A 81 1.02 0.14 -4.99
CA GLU A 81 1.19 -0.88 -6.03
C GLU A 81 1.01 -0.33 -7.45
N GLN A 82 0.36 0.82 -7.61
CA GLN A 82 0.27 1.53 -8.90
C GLN A 82 1.61 2.11 -9.35
N TYR A 83 2.65 2.08 -8.52
CA TYR A 83 4.00 2.53 -8.88
C TYR A 83 4.50 1.92 -10.19
N GLY A 84 4.19 0.64 -10.44
CA GLY A 84 4.57 -0.06 -11.68
C GLY A 84 3.94 0.53 -12.96
N MET A 85 2.86 1.31 -12.83
CA MET A 85 2.16 1.96 -13.94
C MET A 85 2.68 3.37 -14.24
N VAL A 86 3.50 3.94 -13.34
CA VAL A 86 4.10 5.27 -13.52
C VAL A 86 5.20 5.21 -14.58
N GLU A 87 5.38 6.29 -15.35
CA GLU A 87 6.45 6.36 -16.35
C GLU A 87 7.85 6.14 -15.73
N ALA A 88 8.74 5.44 -16.44
CA ALA A 88 10.06 5.06 -15.92
C ALA A 88 10.91 6.24 -15.43
N LEU A 89 10.79 7.41 -16.06
CA LEU A 89 11.48 8.62 -15.62
C LEU A 89 10.99 9.09 -14.24
N LYS A 90 9.68 9.03 -13.99
CA LYS A 90 9.10 9.39 -12.69
C LYS A 90 9.33 8.32 -11.64
N GLN A 91 9.30 7.04 -12.01
CA GLN A 91 9.72 5.96 -11.11
C GLN A 91 11.15 6.19 -10.59
N ARG A 92 12.07 6.61 -11.46
CA ARG A 92 13.45 6.95 -11.08
C ARG A 92 13.50 8.14 -10.12
N GLU A 93 12.79 9.22 -10.40
CA GLU A 93 12.72 10.42 -9.54
C GLU A 93 12.15 10.09 -8.14
N ILE A 94 11.06 9.32 -8.08
CA ILE A 94 10.47 8.84 -6.83
C ILE A 94 11.50 7.98 -6.07
N GLY A 95 12.20 7.08 -6.77
CA GLY A 95 13.25 6.26 -6.17
C GLY A 95 14.35 7.13 -5.54
N GLU A 96 14.87 8.11 -6.28
CA GLU A 96 15.89 9.04 -5.80
C GLU A 96 15.43 9.81 -4.54
N ASN A 97 14.18 10.28 -4.52
CA ASN A 97 13.58 10.94 -3.35
C ASN A 97 13.44 10.00 -2.14
N LEU A 98 13.22 8.71 -2.39
CA LEU A 98 13.19 7.67 -1.36
C LEU A 98 14.59 7.16 -0.96
N GLY A 99 15.66 7.67 -1.60
CA GLY A 99 17.03 7.19 -1.39
C GLY A 99 17.26 5.75 -1.86
N ARG A 100 16.49 5.31 -2.87
CA ARG A 100 16.49 3.94 -3.42
C ARG A 100 16.57 3.94 -4.95
N LYS A 101 16.93 2.81 -5.54
CA LYS A 101 16.72 2.63 -6.99
C LYS A 101 15.25 2.32 -7.25
N ALA A 102 14.73 2.71 -8.42
CA ALA A 102 13.36 2.39 -8.82
C ALA A 102 13.05 0.87 -8.73
N THR A 103 14.01 0.04 -9.11
CA THR A 103 13.90 -1.42 -9.01
C THR A 103 13.86 -1.93 -7.56
N GLU A 104 14.50 -1.23 -6.62
CA GLU A 104 14.45 -1.58 -5.20
C GLU A 104 13.09 -1.23 -4.59
N VAL A 105 12.47 -0.13 -5.03
CA VAL A 105 11.10 0.24 -4.64
C VAL A 105 10.10 -0.81 -5.12
N ALA A 106 10.17 -1.18 -6.41
CA ALA A 106 9.33 -2.23 -6.98
C ALA A 106 9.52 -3.57 -6.24
N LYS A 107 10.77 -3.96 -5.98
CA LYS A 107 11.07 -5.16 -5.20
C LYS A 107 10.50 -5.09 -3.78
N LYS A 108 10.54 -3.94 -3.12
CA LYS A 108 9.97 -3.78 -1.76
C LYS A 108 8.46 -3.95 -1.72
N LEU A 109 7.74 -3.50 -2.75
CA LEU A 109 6.30 -3.74 -2.90
C LEU A 109 6.01 -5.25 -3.02
N GLU A 110 6.78 -5.95 -3.86
CA GLU A 110 6.66 -7.40 -4.05
C GLU A 110 7.04 -8.18 -2.77
N ASP A 111 8.14 -7.81 -2.11
CA ASP A 111 8.59 -8.41 -0.84
C ASP A 111 7.50 -8.27 0.25
N MET A 112 6.79 -7.14 0.31
CA MET A 112 5.68 -6.95 1.25
C MET A 112 4.52 -7.90 0.93
N ARG A 113 4.12 -8.01 -0.34
CA ARG A 113 3.04 -8.90 -0.76
C ARG A 113 3.37 -10.36 -0.45
N THR A 114 4.54 -10.82 -0.85
CA THR A 114 4.99 -12.22 -0.68
C THR A 114 5.21 -12.62 0.78
N ARG A 115 5.46 -11.67 1.69
CA ARG A 115 5.59 -11.94 3.15
C ARG A 115 4.26 -12.38 3.79
N TYR A 116 3.14 -11.87 3.30
CA TYR A 116 1.82 -12.07 3.91
C TYR A 116 0.83 -12.82 3.02
N ALA A 117 1.05 -12.81 1.70
CA ALA A 117 0.15 -13.28 0.68
C ALA A 117 0.91 -13.93 -0.51
N PHE A 118 0.24 -14.00 -1.66
CA PHE A 118 0.71 -14.63 -2.90
C PHE A 118 1.20 -13.60 -3.93
#